data_AF-A0A651F1C4-F1
#
_entry.id   AF-A0A651F1C4-F1
#
_cell.length_a   1.000
_cell.length_b   1.000
_cell.length_c   1.000
_cell.angle_alpha   90.00
_cell.angle_beta   90.00
_cell.angle_gamma   90.00
#
_symmetry.space_group_name_H-M   'P 1'
#
loop_
_entity.id
_entity.type
_entity.pdbx_description
1 polymer ?
#
loop_
_entity_poly.entity_id
_entity_poly.type
_entity_poly.pdbx_seq_one_letter_code
_entity_poly.pdbx_strand_id
1 'polypeptide(L)'
;MNIRSNTCLIPGVIVFAALLAGCVSVSPTTRYAAAVEVRTSDIILVHGAGEGPEIWAAAAAREIARAYSTDRVAVIDWSEVSAQRVRAPGRGYRLGRALASEITTPVTIIAHSAGAWLAQGLVDAHLESGGRAEDISLVLLDPFTARAWYRPFAGGRQLARGMDAAVTYYTTRDPIPFTAGNVASGRRVNLDEALAHLEGTAPHWAVIDWYFVEALGTDPVVTR
;
A
#
# COMPACT_ATOMS: atom_id res chain seq x y z
N MET A 1 -23.75 30.55 57.48
CA MET A 1 -25.05 30.24 56.84
C MET A 1 -25.10 28.73 56.61
N ASN A 2 -25.95 28.05 57.39
CA ASN A 2 -26.34 26.63 57.43
C ASN A 2 -25.33 25.51 57.06
N ILE A 3 -24.89 24.87 58.14
CA ILE A 3 -24.43 23.48 58.24
C ILE A 3 -25.66 22.56 58.22
N ARG A 4 -25.60 21.44 57.47
CA ARG A 4 -26.36 20.22 57.78
C ARG A 4 -25.45 18.99 57.59
N SER A 5 -25.10 18.39 58.72
CA SER A 5 -24.71 16.99 58.86
C SER A 5 -25.96 16.10 58.96
N ASN A 6 -25.87 14.83 58.55
CA ASN A 6 -26.24 13.65 59.36
C ASN A 6 -26.06 12.33 58.56
N THR A 7 -24.97 11.62 58.89
CA THR A 7 -24.86 10.20 59.28
C THR A 7 -25.99 9.20 58.95
N CYS A 8 -25.61 8.03 58.41
CA CYS A 8 -25.74 6.74 59.11
C CYS A 8 -24.85 5.63 58.47
N LEU A 9 -24.46 4.63 59.27
CA LEU A 9 -23.29 3.75 59.20
C LEU A 9 -23.70 2.26 59.03
N ILE A 10 -22.98 1.52 58.14
CA ILE A 10 -22.51 0.08 58.12
C ILE A 10 -23.48 -1.10 58.39
N PRO A 11 -23.08 -2.38 58.16
CA PRO A 11 -22.13 -3.01 57.22
C PRO A 11 -22.77 -4.19 56.43
N GLY A 12 -22.10 -4.71 55.40
CA GLY A 12 -22.54 -5.97 54.77
C GLY A 12 -21.72 -6.37 53.55
N VAL A 13 -20.58 -7.00 53.79
CA VAL A 13 -19.79 -7.72 52.78
C VAL A 13 -20.51 -9.03 52.47
N ILE A 14 -20.95 -9.24 51.22
CA ILE A 14 -20.96 -10.56 50.58
C ILE A 14 -20.42 -10.41 49.14
N VAL A 15 -19.59 -11.40 48.82
CA VAL A 15 -18.60 -11.53 47.76
C VAL A 15 -19.19 -12.33 46.58
N PHE A 16 -18.78 -11.95 45.36
CA PHE A 16 -18.75 -12.70 44.08
C PHE A 16 -20.03 -13.34 43.50
N ALA A 17 -20.36 -12.96 42.26
CA ALA A 17 -20.08 -13.81 41.09
C ALA A 17 -20.23 -13.02 39.79
N ALA A 18 -19.24 -13.15 38.93
CA ALA A 18 -19.15 -12.54 37.63
C ALA A 18 -20.19 -13.11 36.64
N LEU A 19 -20.86 -12.23 35.92
CA LEU A 19 -21.28 -12.46 34.53
C LEU A 19 -20.89 -11.20 33.76
N LEU A 20 -19.60 -11.12 33.46
CA LEU A 20 -19.10 -10.28 32.39
C LEU A 20 -19.74 -10.81 31.11
N ALA A 21 -20.82 -10.16 30.68
CA ALA A 21 -21.22 -10.17 29.29
C ALA A 21 -20.11 -9.47 28.52
N GLY A 22 -19.08 -10.25 28.17
CA GLY A 22 -18.05 -9.87 27.24
C GLY A 22 -18.72 -9.66 25.89
N CYS A 23 -19.12 -8.41 25.61
CA CYS A 23 -19.15 -7.93 24.25
C CYS A 23 -17.71 -8.03 23.74
N VAL A 24 -17.37 -9.16 23.14
CA VAL A 24 -16.19 -9.24 22.29
C VAL A 24 -16.48 -8.34 21.12
N SER A 25 -16.09 -7.07 21.25
CA SER A 25 -15.86 -6.21 20.10
C SER A 25 -14.72 -6.84 19.33
N VAL A 26 -15.05 -7.79 18.46
CA VAL A 26 -14.12 -8.27 17.44
C VAL A 26 -13.83 -7.04 16.59
N SER A 27 -12.66 -6.45 16.82
CA SER A 27 -12.20 -5.32 16.03
C SER A 27 -12.19 -5.75 14.55
N PRO A 28 -12.69 -4.92 13.61
CA PRO A 28 -12.68 -5.26 12.19
C PRO A 28 -11.27 -5.50 11.62
N THR A 29 -10.22 -5.20 12.38
CA THR A 29 -8.82 -5.40 12.04
C THR A 29 -8.38 -6.86 12.06
N THR A 30 -9.00 -7.74 12.85
CA THR A 30 -8.48 -9.11 13.04
C THR A 30 -8.82 -10.08 11.90
N ARG A 31 -9.64 -9.67 10.91
CA ARG A 31 -9.92 -10.49 9.71
C ARG A 31 -9.00 -10.24 8.52
N TYR A 32 -8.23 -9.15 8.52
CA TYR A 32 -7.29 -8.85 7.42
C TYR A 32 -5.91 -9.53 7.59
N ALA A 33 -5.70 -10.25 8.70
CA ALA A 33 -4.45 -10.97 8.96
C ALA A 33 -4.40 -12.37 8.33
N ALA A 34 -5.47 -12.82 7.65
CA ALA A 34 -5.55 -14.14 7.06
C ALA A 34 -5.47 -14.06 5.53
N ALA A 35 -4.28 -13.73 5.01
CA ALA A 35 -3.76 -14.08 3.67
C ALA A 35 -2.60 -13.17 3.18
N VAL A 36 -2.03 -12.29 4.02
CA VAL A 36 -0.84 -11.54 3.61
C VAL A 36 0.41 -12.37 3.93
N GLU A 37 0.93 -13.10 2.95
CA GLU A 37 2.25 -13.74 3.07
C GLU A 37 3.34 -12.69 2.80
N VAL A 38 3.92 -12.12 3.86
CA VAL A 38 5.13 -11.28 3.76
C VAL A 38 6.31 -12.04 4.37
N ARG A 39 7.33 -12.33 3.56
CA ARG A 39 8.61 -12.89 4.00
C ARG A 39 9.74 -12.08 3.35
N THR A 40 10.74 -11.67 4.13
CA THR A 40 11.71 -10.62 3.76
C THR A 40 13.07 -11.22 3.37
N SER A 41 13.87 -10.66 2.44
CA SER A 41 14.13 -9.22 2.40
C SER A 41 14.65 -8.59 1.08
N ASP A 42 13.95 -7.77 0.30
CA ASP A 42 12.82 -6.92 0.62
C ASP A 42 12.41 -6.14 -0.65
N ILE A 43 12.41 -6.76 -1.84
CA ILE A 43 11.63 -6.15 -2.94
C ILE A 43 10.18 -6.53 -2.67
N ILE A 44 9.33 -5.54 -2.44
CA ILE A 44 7.90 -5.73 -2.25
C ILE A 44 7.18 -5.23 -3.49
N LEU A 45 6.42 -6.10 -4.14
CA LEU A 45 5.55 -5.74 -5.25
C LEU A 45 4.11 -5.58 -4.76
N VAL A 46 3.47 -4.48 -5.18
CA VAL A 46 2.09 -4.15 -4.80
C VAL A 46 1.25 -3.89 -6.06
N HIS A 47 0.32 -4.81 -6.34
CA HIS A 47 -0.59 -4.71 -7.49
C HIS A 47 -1.66 -3.60 -7.33
N GLY A 48 -2.40 -3.30 -8.39
CA GLY A 48 -3.41 -2.25 -8.45
C GLY A 48 -4.81 -2.68 -7.98
N ALA A 49 -5.81 -1.86 -8.31
CA ALA A 49 -7.19 -2.01 -7.84
C ALA A 49 -8.02 -2.95 -8.73
N GLY A 50 -8.69 -3.93 -8.10
CA GLY A 50 -9.47 -4.95 -8.82
C GLY A 50 -8.58 -5.90 -9.62
N GLU A 51 -7.32 -6.02 -9.19
CA GLU A 51 -6.32 -6.96 -9.69
C GLU A 51 -5.98 -7.93 -8.56
N GLY A 52 -5.56 -9.15 -8.91
CA GLY A 52 -4.79 -10.01 -8.04
C GLY A 52 -3.30 -10.02 -8.43
N PRO A 53 -2.44 -10.62 -7.60
CA PRO A 53 -1.02 -10.72 -7.87
C PRO A 53 -0.70 -11.49 -9.16
N GLU A 54 -1.57 -12.40 -9.58
CA GLU A 54 -1.43 -13.21 -10.79
C GLU A 54 -1.34 -12.38 -12.08
N ILE A 55 -1.89 -11.17 -12.09
CA ILE A 55 -1.92 -10.32 -13.29
C ILE A 55 -0.51 -9.94 -13.74
N TRP A 56 0.36 -9.51 -12.82
CA TRP A 56 1.73 -9.12 -13.14
C TRP A 56 2.72 -9.35 -12.00
N ALA A 57 2.32 -9.06 -10.76
CA ALA A 57 3.23 -9.01 -9.62
C ALA A 57 3.87 -10.37 -9.32
N ALA A 58 3.11 -11.47 -9.41
CA ALA A 58 3.65 -12.81 -9.19
C ALA A 58 4.64 -13.22 -10.29
N ALA A 59 4.40 -12.85 -11.55
CA ALA A 59 5.34 -13.10 -12.64
C ALA A 59 6.61 -12.25 -12.48
N ALA A 60 6.46 -10.96 -12.21
CA ALA A 60 7.57 -10.05 -11.95
C ALA A 60 8.41 -10.52 -10.76
N ALA A 61 7.79 -10.98 -9.67
CA ALA A 61 8.53 -11.50 -8.51
C ALA A 61 9.44 -12.68 -8.90
N ARG A 62 8.92 -13.64 -9.68
CA ARG A 62 9.70 -14.80 -10.15
C ARG A 62 10.84 -14.37 -11.08
N GLU A 63 10.59 -13.42 -11.96
CA GLU A 63 11.58 -12.92 -12.92
C GLU A 63 12.70 -12.16 -12.23
N ILE A 64 12.38 -11.27 -11.28
CA ILE A 64 13.39 -10.59 -10.46
C ILE A 64 14.18 -11.61 -9.65
N ALA A 65 13.50 -12.54 -8.97
CA ALA A 65 14.14 -13.58 -8.19
C ALA A 65 15.14 -14.40 -9.04
N ARG A 66 14.75 -14.74 -10.27
CA ARG A 66 15.62 -15.44 -11.23
C ARG A 66 16.78 -14.58 -11.71
N ALA A 67 16.50 -13.39 -12.24
CA ALA A 67 17.49 -12.50 -12.86
C ALA A 67 18.58 -12.08 -11.88
N TYR A 68 18.21 -11.85 -10.62
CA TYR A 68 19.13 -11.43 -9.57
C TYR A 68 19.54 -12.56 -8.61
N SER A 69 19.16 -13.82 -8.90
CA SER A 69 19.47 -15.00 -8.08
C SER A 69 19.17 -14.79 -6.59
N THR A 70 17.94 -14.37 -6.28
CA THR A 70 17.55 -13.92 -4.94
C THR A 70 16.19 -14.47 -4.54
N ASP A 71 16.02 -14.86 -3.28
CA ASP A 71 14.74 -15.28 -2.67
C ASP A 71 14.02 -14.10 -1.97
N ARG A 72 14.55 -12.90 -2.15
CA ARG A 72 14.24 -11.68 -1.41
C ARG A 72 13.22 -10.80 -2.13
N VAL A 73 12.21 -11.41 -2.74
CA VAL A 73 11.12 -10.73 -3.46
C VAL A 73 9.79 -11.25 -2.96
N ALA A 74 8.96 -10.35 -2.44
CA ALA A 74 7.63 -10.64 -1.93
C ALA A 74 6.56 -9.88 -2.72
N VAL A 75 5.35 -10.42 -2.71
CA VAL A 75 4.17 -9.77 -3.29
C VAL A 75 3.14 -9.61 -2.19
N ILE A 76 2.64 -8.40 -2.00
CA ILE A 76 1.48 -8.18 -1.12
C ILE A 76 0.22 -8.46 -1.93
N ASP A 77 -0.39 -9.62 -1.69
CA ASP A 77 -1.75 -9.88 -2.14
C ASP A 77 -2.73 -9.11 -1.25
N TRP A 78 -3.38 -8.13 -1.86
CA TRP A 78 -4.43 -7.34 -1.23
C TRP A 78 -5.69 -7.32 -2.10
N SER A 79 -5.86 -8.33 -2.96
CA SER A 79 -6.98 -8.47 -3.92
C SER A 79 -8.35 -8.36 -3.25
N GLU A 80 -8.53 -8.98 -2.08
CA GLU A 80 -9.78 -8.86 -1.30
C GLU A 80 -10.09 -7.39 -0.94
N VAL A 81 -9.06 -6.64 -0.56
CA VAL A 81 -9.16 -5.24 -0.16
C VAL A 81 -9.33 -4.32 -1.37
N SER A 82 -8.66 -4.65 -2.47
CA SER A 82 -8.58 -3.86 -3.70
C SER A 82 -9.75 -4.11 -4.66
N ALA A 83 -10.54 -5.18 -4.48
CA ALA A 83 -11.66 -5.56 -5.34
C ALA A 83 -12.65 -4.42 -5.62
N GLN A 84 -12.90 -3.57 -4.61
CA GLN A 84 -13.75 -2.39 -4.77
C GLN A 84 -12.93 -1.18 -5.24
N ARG A 85 -12.71 -1.06 -6.56
CA ARG A 85 -11.80 -0.06 -7.19
C ARG A 85 -11.90 1.35 -6.62
N VAL A 86 -13.10 1.90 -6.47
CA VAL A 86 -13.33 3.27 -5.94
C VAL A 86 -12.85 3.45 -4.50
N ARG A 87 -12.87 2.38 -3.69
CA ARG A 87 -12.47 2.39 -2.28
C ARG A 87 -11.06 1.85 -2.05
N ALA A 88 -10.47 1.22 -3.06
CA ALA A 88 -9.16 0.58 -2.98
C ALA A 88 -8.07 1.55 -2.49
N PRO A 89 -7.94 2.81 -2.99
CA PRO A 89 -6.92 3.74 -2.50
C PRO A 89 -6.96 3.98 -0.98
N GLY A 90 -8.14 4.34 -0.46
CA GLY A 90 -8.32 4.61 0.96
C GLY A 90 -8.17 3.36 1.84
N ARG A 91 -8.56 2.18 1.34
CA ARG A 91 -8.39 0.90 2.05
C ARG A 91 -6.95 0.42 2.02
N GLY A 92 -6.29 0.48 0.88
CA GLY A 92 -4.88 0.17 0.68
C GLY A 92 -4.01 0.96 1.62
N TYR A 93 -4.23 2.28 1.73
CA TYR A 93 -3.52 3.11 2.71
C TYR A 93 -3.65 2.62 4.16
N ARG A 94 -4.85 2.25 4.60
CA ARG A 94 -5.04 1.72 5.95
C ARG A 94 -4.38 0.36 6.14
N LEU A 95 -4.45 -0.50 5.13
CA LEU A 95 -3.79 -1.81 5.15
C LEU A 95 -2.27 -1.64 5.24
N GLY A 96 -1.67 -0.81 4.39
CA GLY A 96 -0.23 -0.54 4.42
C GLY A 96 0.23 -0.05 5.78
N ARG A 97 -0.52 0.85 6.43
CA ARG A 97 -0.20 1.27 7.81
C ARG A 97 -0.25 0.13 8.82
N ALA A 98 -1.18 -0.81 8.68
CA ALA A 98 -1.30 -1.96 9.58
C ALA A 98 -0.17 -2.98 9.37
N LEU A 99 0.35 -3.10 8.15
CA LEU A 99 1.42 -4.03 7.78
C LEU A 99 2.83 -3.47 8.01
N ALA A 100 2.98 -2.21 8.40
CA ALA A 100 4.29 -1.56 8.48
C ALA A 100 5.24 -2.21 9.50
N SER A 101 4.72 -2.84 10.56
CA SER A 101 5.55 -3.59 11.52
C SER A 101 5.99 -4.96 11.01
N GLU A 102 5.47 -5.41 9.86
CA GLU A 102 5.77 -6.72 9.27
C GLU A 102 6.85 -6.64 8.18
N ILE A 103 7.15 -5.44 7.67
CA ILE A 103 8.21 -5.26 6.69
C ILE A 103 9.57 -5.16 7.39
N THR A 104 10.59 -5.72 6.76
CA THR A 104 11.99 -5.54 7.17
C THR A 104 12.58 -4.41 6.35
N THR A 105 13.49 -3.64 6.93
CA THR A 105 14.22 -2.58 6.23
C THR A 105 15.73 -2.87 6.25
N PRO A 106 16.48 -2.44 5.21
CA PRO A 106 16.06 -1.63 4.07
C PRO A 106 15.24 -2.38 3.00
N VAL A 107 14.25 -1.71 2.39
CA VAL A 107 13.26 -2.30 1.44
C VAL A 107 13.08 -1.45 0.19
N THR A 108 12.82 -2.09 -0.96
CA THR A 108 12.31 -1.41 -2.16
C THR A 108 10.87 -1.82 -2.42
N ILE A 109 9.97 -0.85 -2.43
CA ILE A 109 8.54 -1.08 -2.70
C ILE A 109 8.23 -0.60 -4.11
N ILE A 110 7.72 -1.50 -4.96
CA ILE A 110 7.29 -1.22 -6.32
C ILE A 110 5.78 -1.37 -6.37
N ALA A 111 5.06 -0.26 -6.59
CA ALA A 111 3.61 -0.22 -6.46
C ALA A 111 2.94 0.36 -7.70
N HIS A 112 1.92 -0.35 -8.20
CA HIS A 112 1.15 0.05 -9.38
C HIS A 112 -0.19 0.69 -9.02
N SER A 113 -0.61 1.72 -9.76
CA SER A 113 -1.98 2.26 -9.73
C SER A 113 -2.43 2.58 -8.28
N ALA A 114 -3.55 2.02 -7.80
CA ALA A 114 -4.03 2.22 -6.44
C ALA A 114 -3.12 1.60 -5.35
N GLY A 115 -2.26 0.65 -5.71
CA GLY A 115 -1.25 0.05 -4.82
C GLY A 115 -0.28 1.09 -4.26
N ALA A 116 -0.09 2.21 -4.95
CA ALA A 116 0.70 3.35 -4.47
C ALA A 116 0.23 3.87 -3.10
N TRP A 117 -1.08 3.77 -2.80
CA TRP A 117 -1.61 4.19 -1.49
C TRP A 117 -1.28 3.20 -0.38
N LEU A 118 -1.23 1.90 -0.68
CA LEU A 118 -0.75 0.90 0.27
C LEU A 118 0.72 1.14 0.58
N ALA A 119 1.54 1.34 -0.45
CA ALA A 119 2.95 1.69 -0.28
C ALA A 119 3.15 2.97 0.56
N GLN A 120 2.36 4.02 0.31
CA GLN A 120 2.41 5.22 1.15
C GLN A 120 1.99 4.95 2.59
N GLY A 121 1.04 4.04 2.83
CA GLY A 121 0.64 3.63 4.17
C GLY A 121 1.79 2.97 4.93
N LEU A 122 2.56 2.10 4.27
CA LEU A 122 3.76 1.48 4.84
C LEU A 122 4.80 2.56 5.22
N VAL A 123 5.08 3.47 4.29
CA VAL A 123 6.01 4.59 4.49
C VAL A 123 5.61 5.47 5.68
N ASP A 124 4.36 5.96 5.70
CA ASP A 124 3.92 6.88 6.76
C ASP A 124 4.03 6.22 8.14
N ALA A 125 3.63 4.96 8.26
CA ALA A 125 3.71 4.24 9.54
C ALA A 125 5.16 3.94 9.95
N HIS A 126 6.04 3.60 9.00
CA HIS A 126 7.48 3.43 9.26
C HIS A 126 8.10 4.71 9.83
N LEU A 127 7.91 5.85 9.16
CA LEU A 127 8.44 7.14 9.60
C LEU A 127 7.86 7.58 10.95
N GLU A 128 6.56 7.40 11.18
CA GLU A 128 5.91 7.72 12.46
C GLU A 128 6.41 6.85 13.62
N SER A 129 6.89 5.63 13.34
CA SER A 129 7.50 4.73 14.33
C SER A 129 8.96 5.06 14.65
N GLY A 130 9.52 6.10 14.03
CA GLY A 130 10.92 6.51 14.20
C GLY A 130 11.88 5.94 13.15
N GLY A 131 11.36 5.24 12.14
CA GLY A 131 12.13 4.82 10.97
C GLY A 131 12.63 5.99 10.14
N ARG A 132 13.67 5.76 9.31
CA ARG A 132 14.28 6.80 8.49
C ARG A 132 13.81 6.68 7.04
N ALA A 133 13.75 7.82 6.34
CA ALA A 133 13.31 7.88 4.95
C ALA A 133 14.22 7.08 4.00
N GLU A 134 15.51 7.00 4.29
CA GLU A 134 16.50 6.21 3.54
C GLU A 134 16.31 4.69 3.66
N ASP A 135 15.54 4.22 4.65
CA ASP A 135 15.32 2.78 4.88
C ASP A 135 14.32 2.20 3.86
N ILE A 136 13.58 3.05 3.12
CA ILE A 136 12.60 2.63 2.12
C ILE A 136 12.93 3.32 0.79
N SER A 137 13.01 2.56 -0.30
CA SER A 137 12.99 3.08 -1.67
C SER A 137 11.63 2.83 -2.30
N LEU A 138 11.04 3.85 -2.93
CA LEU A 138 9.70 3.77 -3.50
C LEU A 138 9.72 3.94 -5.02
N VAL A 139 9.15 2.97 -5.73
CA VAL A 139 8.89 3.05 -7.17
C VAL A 139 7.39 3.00 -7.40
N LEU A 140 6.85 4.06 -7.99
CA LEU A 140 5.43 4.17 -8.33
C LEU A 140 5.26 4.01 -9.83
N LEU A 141 4.46 3.03 -10.23
CA LEU A 141 4.11 2.74 -11.62
C LEU A 141 2.68 3.23 -11.86
N ASP A 142 2.56 4.27 -12.67
CA ASP A 142 1.32 4.92 -13.08
C ASP A 142 0.32 5.10 -11.91
N PRO A 143 0.74 5.78 -10.82
CA PRO A 143 0.00 5.75 -9.57
C PRO A 143 -1.37 6.43 -9.70
N PHE A 144 -2.40 5.81 -9.14
CA PHE A 144 -3.72 6.42 -9.05
C PHE A 144 -3.72 7.47 -7.93
N THR A 145 -3.77 8.75 -8.29
CA THR A 145 -3.54 9.86 -7.35
C THR A 145 -4.77 10.29 -6.54
N ALA A 146 -5.96 9.75 -6.82
CA ALA A 146 -7.14 10.00 -6.00
C ALA A 146 -7.22 9.02 -4.82
N ARG A 147 -7.41 9.53 -3.60
CA ARG A 147 -7.55 8.69 -2.39
C ARG A 147 -8.99 8.24 -2.13
N ALA A 148 -9.95 9.01 -2.64
CA ALA A 148 -11.38 8.76 -2.58
C ALA A 148 -12.06 9.63 -3.65
N TRP A 149 -13.30 9.32 -3.99
CA TRP A 149 -14.08 10.10 -4.97
C TRP A 149 -14.17 11.60 -4.61
N TYR A 150 -14.21 11.94 -3.32
CA TYR A 150 -14.24 13.32 -2.81
C TYR A 150 -12.84 13.90 -2.50
N ARG A 151 -11.76 13.16 -2.78
CA ARG A 151 -10.36 13.61 -2.60
C ARG A 151 -9.54 13.31 -3.86
N PRO A 152 -9.90 13.87 -5.03
CA PRO A 152 -9.27 13.56 -6.31
C PRO A 152 -7.79 13.96 -6.38
N PHE A 153 -7.40 15.04 -5.69
CA PHE A 153 -6.02 15.57 -5.73
C PHE A 153 -5.19 15.18 -4.51
N ALA A 154 -5.48 14.03 -3.89
CA ALA A 154 -4.78 13.62 -2.68
C ALA A 154 -3.31 13.26 -2.95
N GLY A 155 -3.00 12.70 -4.12
CA GLY A 155 -1.69 12.20 -4.50
C GLY A 155 -0.61 13.28 -4.47
N GLY A 156 -0.88 14.43 -5.09
CA GLY A 156 0.04 15.58 -5.11
C GLY A 156 0.35 16.18 -3.73
N ARG A 157 -0.34 15.74 -2.66
CA ARG A 157 -0.08 16.16 -1.28
C ARG A 157 0.44 15.04 -0.37
N GLN A 158 0.36 13.79 -0.79
CA GLN A 158 0.60 12.63 0.09
C GLN A 158 1.48 11.54 -0.53
N LEU A 159 1.34 11.22 -1.81
CA LEU A 159 2.12 10.12 -2.39
C LEU A 159 3.60 10.50 -2.48
N ALA A 160 4.45 9.55 -2.11
CA ALA A 160 5.90 9.69 -1.91
C ALA A 160 6.31 10.74 -0.87
N ARG A 161 5.38 11.27 -0.05
CA ARG A 161 5.71 12.30 0.94
C ARG A 161 6.68 11.75 1.98
N GLY A 162 7.69 12.55 2.32
CA GLY A 162 8.68 12.20 3.34
C GLY A 162 9.73 11.19 2.87
N MET A 163 9.79 10.90 1.58
CA MET A 163 10.75 9.98 0.98
C MET A 163 11.93 10.73 0.37
N ASP A 164 13.14 10.24 0.65
CA ASP A 164 14.37 10.70 -0.02
C ASP A 164 14.57 9.97 -1.36
N ALA A 165 14.25 8.67 -1.39
CA ALA A 165 14.36 7.82 -2.57
C ALA A 165 12.97 7.43 -3.08
N ALA A 166 12.39 8.27 -3.96
CA ALA A 166 11.15 7.95 -4.65
C ALA A 166 11.25 8.28 -6.15
N VAL A 167 10.77 7.36 -7.00
CA VAL A 167 10.65 7.54 -8.44
C VAL A 167 9.23 7.18 -8.87
N THR A 168 8.62 8.04 -9.67
CA THR A 168 7.30 7.81 -10.30
C THR A 168 7.46 7.73 -11.81
N TYR A 169 7.09 6.60 -12.38
CA TYR A 169 6.92 6.40 -13.81
C TYR A 169 5.45 6.54 -14.15
N TYR A 170 5.09 7.32 -15.15
CA TYR A 170 3.70 7.57 -15.52
C TYR A 170 3.55 7.87 -17.01
N THR A 171 2.33 7.79 -17.52
CA THR A 171 1.99 8.26 -18.86
C THR A 171 0.80 9.21 -18.81
N THR A 172 0.74 10.18 -19.71
CA THR A 172 -0.45 11.04 -19.88
C THR A 172 -1.42 10.50 -20.92
N ARG A 173 -1.07 9.39 -21.56
CA ARG A 173 -1.90 8.68 -22.55
C ARG A 173 -2.90 7.73 -21.90
N ASP A 174 -2.78 7.46 -20.61
CA ASP A 174 -3.74 6.65 -19.88
C ASP A 174 -5.10 7.36 -19.80
N PRO A 175 -6.18 6.75 -20.32
CA PRO A 175 -7.53 7.32 -20.21
C PRO A 175 -8.10 7.26 -18.79
N ILE A 176 -7.46 6.53 -17.85
CA ILE A 176 -7.90 6.49 -16.46
C ILE A 176 -7.65 7.87 -15.83
N PRO A 177 -8.67 8.49 -15.20
CA PRO A 177 -8.48 9.77 -14.55
C PRO A 177 -7.51 9.64 -13.36
N PHE A 178 -6.76 10.69 -13.09
CA PHE A 178 -5.87 10.81 -11.93
C PHE A 178 -4.60 9.93 -11.97
N THR A 179 -4.15 9.45 -13.13
CA THR A 179 -2.89 8.69 -13.29
C THR A 179 -1.73 9.51 -13.87
N ALA A 180 -1.91 10.82 -14.10
CA ALA A 180 -0.91 11.72 -14.71
C ALA A 180 0.32 12.07 -13.82
N GLY A 181 0.75 11.18 -12.91
CA GLY A 181 2.02 11.31 -12.17
C GLY A 181 2.09 12.43 -11.12
N ASN A 182 0.95 12.99 -10.70
CA ASN A 182 0.93 14.07 -9.71
C ASN A 182 1.10 13.52 -8.27
N VAL A 183 2.36 13.38 -7.85
CA VAL A 183 2.79 12.94 -6.51
C VAL A 183 3.46 14.09 -5.74
N ALA A 184 3.57 13.96 -4.41
CA ALA A 184 4.04 15.05 -3.54
C ALA A 184 5.55 15.28 -3.58
N SER A 185 6.34 14.24 -3.82
CA SER A 185 7.81 14.31 -3.87
C SER A 185 8.41 13.17 -4.70
N GLY A 186 9.72 13.20 -4.89
CA GLY A 186 10.46 12.23 -5.69
C GLY A 186 10.64 12.65 -7.16
N ARG A 187 11.46 11.87 -7.87
CA ARG A 187 11.68 12.04 -9.31
C ARG A 187 10.45 11.55 -10.06
N ARG A 188 10.03 12.29 -11.09
CA ARG A 188 8.92 11.92 -11.97
C ARG A 188 9.43 11.74 -13.39
N VAL A 189 9.03 10.66 -14.04
CA VAL A 189 9.46 10.28 -15.39
C VAL A 189 8.21 10.03 -16.22
N ASN A 190 7.94 10.92 -17.18
CA ASN A 190 6.88 10.70 -18.16
C ASN A 190 7.39 9.75 -19.24
N LEU A 191 6.66 8.67 -19.49
CA LEU A 191 7.01 7.64 -20.46
C LEU A 191 6.31 7.81 -21.81
N ASP A 192 5.56 8.89 -22.05
CA ASP A 192 4.80 9.07 -23.31
C ASP A 192 5.64 8.84 -24.58
N GLU A 193 6.88 9.33 -24.61
CA GLU A 193 7.79 9.12 -25.74
C GLU A 193 8.25 7.66 -25.83
N ALA A 194 8.68 7.07 -24.71
CA ALA A 194 9.17 5.69 -24.64
C ALA A 194 8.07 4.65 -24.97
N LEU A 195 6.82 4.97 -24.66
CA LEU A 195 5.67 4.11 -24.94
C LEU A 195 5.09 4.36 -26.35
N ALA A 196 5.64 5.28 -27.13
CA ALA A 196 5.09 5.62 -28.45
C ALA A 196 5.14 4.48 -29.46
N HIS A 197 6.00 3.50 -29.23
CA HIS A 197 6.24 2.35 -30.11
C HIS A 197 5.50 1.09 -29.63
N LEU A 198 4.92 1.11 -28.43
CA LEU A 198 4.21 -0.03 -27.85
C LEU A 198 2.76 -0.03 -28.34
N GLU A 199 2.56 -0.57 -29.54
CA GLU A 199 1.23 -0.78 -30.10
C GLU A 199 0.53 -1.97 -29.41
N GLY A 200 -0.78 -1.85 -29.14
CA GLY A 200 -1.62 -2.95 -28.67
C GLY A 200 -1.72 -3.13 -27.15
N THR A 201 -0.82 -2.54 -26.36
CA THR A 201 -0.93 -2.52 -24.89
C THR A 201 -1.68 -1.26 -24.44
N ALA A 202 -2.67 -1.41 -23.55
CA ALA A 202 -3.33 -0.23 -22.97
C ALA A 202 -2.31 0.61 -22.17
N PRO A 203 -2.27 1.95 -22.32
CA PRO A 203 -1.20 2.79 -21.78
C PRO A 203 -0.92 2.61 -20.29
N HIS A 204 -1.98 2.37 -19.49
CA HIS A 204 -1.88 2.06 -18.07
C HIS A 204 -0.92 0.89 -17.78
N TRP A 205 -1.03 -0.18 -18.57
CA TRP A 205 -0.21 -1.38 -18.42
C TRP A 205 1.14 -1.28 -19.10
N ALA A 206 1.28 -0.41 -20.11
CA ALA A 206 2.52 -0.21 -20.83
C ALA A 206 3.63 0.33 -19.92
N VAL A 207 3.28 1.07 -18.86
CA VAL A 207 4.24 1.52 -17.83
C VAL A 207 4.85 0.35 -17.06
N ILE A 208 4.05 -0.70 -16.75
CA ILE A 208 4.53 -1.92 -16.10
C ILE A 208 5.48 -2.66 -17.04
N ASP A 209 5.06 -2.88 -18.29
CA ASP A 209 5.87 -3.60 -19.29
C ASP A 209 7.21 -2.90 -19.48
N TRP A 210 7.19 -1.58 -19.74
CA TRP A 210 8.40 -0.80 -19.91
C TRP A 210 9.31 -0.87 -18.69
N TYR A 211 8.75 -0.78 -17.48
CA TYR A 211 9.57 -0.81 -16.27
C TYR A 211 10.28 -2.16 -16.09
N PHE A 212 9.58 -3.28 -16.26
CA PHE A 212 10.21 -4.58 -16.09
C PHE A 212 11.13 -4.95 -17.26
N VAL A 213 10.67 -4.76 -18.50
CA VAL A 213 11.42 -5.17 -19.71
C VAL A 213 12.59 -4.22 -19.97
N GLU A 214 12.33 -2.92 -20.07
CA GLU A 214 13.35 -1.95 -20.48
C GLU A 214 14.20 -1.46 -19.31
N ALA A 215 13.59 -1.19 -18.15
CA ALA A 215 14.33 -0.62 -17.01
C ALA A 215 15.02 -1.67 -16.14
N LEU A 216 14.42 -2.86 -15.96
CA LEU A 216 15.00 -3.95 -15.16
C LEU A 216 15.59 -5.10 -16.00
N GLY A 217 15.32 -5.17 -17.31
CA GLY A 217 15.80 -6.28 -18.15
C GLY A 217 15.14 -7.62 -17.79
N THR A 218 13.92 -7.59 -17.27
CA THR A 218 13.12 -8.74 -16.85
C THR A 218 11.86 -8.83 -17.70
N ASP A 219 11.45 -10.04 -18.11
CA ASP A 219 10.28 -10.22 -18.99
C ASP A 219 9.17 -11.00 -18.27
N PRO A 220 8.39 -10.33 -17.40
CA PRO A 220 7.27 -10.99 -16.75
C PRO A 220 6.15 -11.23 -17.76
N VAL A 221 5.76 -12.50 -17.92
CA VAL A 221 4.54 -12.84 -18.65
C VAL A 221 3.34 -12.25 -17.90
N VAL A 222 2.84 -11.11 -18.36
CA VAL A 222 1.65 -10.43 -17.82
C VAL A 222 0.40 -11.11 -18.38
N THR A 223 -0.43 -11.69 -17.51
CA THR A 223 -1.73 -12.24 -17.91
C THR A 223 -2.79 -11.16 -17.78
N ARG A 224 -3.30 -10.68 -18.92
CA ARG A 224 -4.30 -9.59 -19.01
C ARG A 224 -5.65 -10.10 -19.50
#